data_AF-A0A2V8DE84-F1
#
_entry.id   AF-A0A2V8DE84-F1
#
_cell.length_a   1.000
_cell.length_b   1.000
_cell.length_c   1.000
_cell.angle_alpha   90.00
_cell.angle_beta   90.00
_cell.angle_gamma   90.00
#
_symmetry.space_group_name_H-M   'P 1'
#
loop_
_entity.id
_entity.type
_entity.pdbx_description
1 polymer ?
#
loop_
_entity_poly.entity_id
_entity_poly.type
_entity_poly.pdbx_seq_one_letter_code
_entity_poly.pdbx_strand_id
1 'polypeptide(L)' 'MAFLNPTITAAAVEASEFPDLARRYRVTGVPKTIVNEEIEILGALPADAFIEQALAQVNTIQHEGTKSPA' A
#
# COMPACT_ATOMS: atom_id res chain seq x y z
N MET A 1 10.15 -1.33 -2.52
CA MET A 1 10.05 -2.70 -1.97
C MET A 1 8.82 -3.48 -2.44
N ALA A 2 7.93 -2.94 -3.30
CA ALA A 2 6.80 -3.72 -3.82
C ALA A 2 7.24 -4.94 -4.66
N PHE A 3 8.31 -4.79 -5.45
CA PHE A 3 8.86 -5.87 -6.29
C PHE A 3 9.30 -7.14 -5.53
N LEU A 4 9.43 -7.08 -4.20
CA LEU A 4 9.79 -8.25 -3.38
C LEU A 4 8.63 -9.25 -3.22
N ASN A 5 7.39 -8.82 -3.48
CA ASN A 5 6.23 -9.68 -3.40
C ASN A 5 5.36 -9.47 -4.64
N PRO A 6 5.16 -10.49 -5.51
CA PRO A 6 4.37 -10.34 -6.73
C PRO A 6 2.90 -10.00 -6.47
N THR A 7 2.39 -10.19 -5.24
CA THR A 7 1.02 -9.81 -4.88
C THR A 7 0.89 -8.34 -4.49
N ILE A 8 2.00 -7.60 -4.39
CA ILE A 8 2.01 -6.18 -4.02
C ILE A 8 2.46 -5.35 -5.23
N THR A 9 1.58 -4.47 -5.68
CA THR A 9 1.92 -3.44 -6.69
C THR A 9 1.95 -2.08 -6.01
N ALA A 10 2.90 -1.22 -6.40
CA ALA A 10 2.97 0.15 -5.92
C ALA A 10 3.47 1.08 -7.04
N ALA A 11 2.99 2.32 -7.01
CA ALA A 11 3.48 3.40 -7.86
C ALA A 11 3.78 4.62 -6.99
N ALA A 12 4.87 5.33 -7.28
CA ALA A 12 5.12 6.65 -6.74
C ALA A 12 4.55 7.68 -7.70
N VAL A 13 3.82 8.67 -7.16
CA VAL A 13 3.20 9.73 -7.96
C VAL A 13 3.67 11.08 -7.43
N GLU A 14 4.14 11.94 -8.32
CA GLU A 14 4.46 13.33 -8.00
C GLU A 14 3.17 14.15 -7.95
N ALA A 15 2.73 14.51 -6.73
CA ALA A 15 1.40 15.12 -6.54
C ALA A 15 1.20 16.43 -7.33
N SER A 16 2.28 17.18 -7.55
CA SER A 16 2.24 18.43 -8.30
C SER A 16 1.95 18.25 -9.80
N GLU A 17 2.27 17.08 -10.37
CA GLU A 17 2.01 16.74 -11.78
C GLU A 17 0.60 16.18 -12.00
N PHE A 18 -0.08 15.71 -10.95
CA PHE A 18 -1.39 15.06 -11.03
C PHE A 18 -2.44 15.73 -10.13
N PRO A 19 -2.84 16.98 -10.39
CA PRO A 19 -3.70 17.77 -9.49
C PRO A 19 -5.13 17.21 -9.34
N ASP A 20 -5.66 16.50 -10.33
CA ASP A 20 -6.95 15.80 -10.21
C ASP A 20 -6.87 14.62 -9.24
N LEU A 21 -5.78 13.84 -9.33
CA LEU A 21 -5.54 12.70 -8.46
C LEU A 21 -5.28 13.16 -7.01
N ALA A 22 -4.48 14.21 -6.85
CA ALA A 22 -4.23 14.85 -5.56
C ALA A 22 -5.53 15.35 -4.92
N ARG A 23 -6.43 15.96 -5.70
CA ARG A 23 -7.76 16.36 -5.22
C ARG A 23 -8.64 15.16 -4.84
N ARG A 24 -8.70 14.12 -5.67
CA ARG A 24 -9.47 12.89 -5.40
C ARG A 24 -9.08 12.29 -4.05
N TYR A 25 -7.79 12.18 -3.76
CA TYR A 25 -7.27 11.60 -2.52
C TYR A 25 -7.03 12.63 -1.40
N ARG A 26 -7.49 13.87 -1.58
CA ARG A 26 -7.34 14.97 -0.61
C ARG A 26 -5.91 15.07 -0.09
N VAL A 27 -4.94 15.09 -1.00
CA VAL A 27 -3.52 15.21 -0.66
C VAL A 27 -3.27 16.65 -0.20
N THR A 28 -3.09 16.82 1.11
CA THR A 28 -2.78 18.12 1.75
C THR A 28 -1.31 18.22 2.18
N GLY A 29 -0.61 17.10 2.20
CA GLY A 29 0.80 16.99 2.55
C GLY A 29 1.40 15.71 1.98
N VAL A 30 2.71 15.73 1.75
CA VAL A 30 3.48 14.60 1.22
C VAL A 30 4.60 14.21 2.19
N PRO A 31 5.01 12.92 2.25
CA PRO A 31 4.43 11.79 1.52
C PRO A 31 3.05 11.38 2.06
N LYS A 32 2.17 10.91 1.17
CA LYS A 32 0.89 10.26 1.50
C LYS A 32 0.76 8.97 0.71
N THR A 33 0.52 7.86 1.40
CA THR A 33 0.31 6.55 0.79
C THR A 33 -1.17 6.19 0.87
N ILE A 34 -1.72 5.71 -0.24
CA ILE A 34 -3.06 5.16 -0.34
C ILE A 34 -2.94 3.67 -0.64
N VAL A 35 -3.59 2.81 0.14
CA VAL A 35 -3.63 1.35 -0.10
C VAL A 35 -5.06 0.96 -0.45
N ASN A 36 -5.23 0.29 -1.60
CA ASN A 36 -6.52 -0.20 -2.11
C ASN A 36 -7.65 0.84 -2.11
N GLU A 37 -7.33 2.12 -2.29
CA GLU A 37 -8.28 3.27 -2.23
C GLU A 37 -8.99 3.45 -0.86
N GLU A 38 -8.63 2.69 0.16
CA GLU A 38 -9.33 2.63 1.46
C GLU A 38 -8.46 3.11 2.62
N ILE A 39 -7.19 2.70 2.66
CA ILE A 39 -6.28 3.03 3.76
C ILE A 39 -5.44 4.25 3.38
N GLU A 40 -5.40 5.24 4.26
CA GLU A 40 -4.59 6.44 4.11
C GLU A 40 -3.48 6.47 5.18
N ILE A 41 -2.23 6.64 4.75
CA ILE A 41 -1.07 6.80 5.64
C ILE A 41 -0.39 8.13 5.29
N LEU A 42 -0.30 9.04 6.27
CA LEU A 42 0.31 10.36 6.08
C LEU A 42 1.70 10.41 6.76
N GLY A 43 2.67 10.95 6.04
CA GLY A 43 4.04 11.09 6.52
C GLY A 43 4.87 9.81 6.39
N ALA A 44 6.12 9.90 6.84
CA ALA A 44 7.03 8.76 6.88
C ALA A 44 6.93 8.08 8.24
N LEU A 45 6.38 6.88 8.28
CA LEU A 45 6.35 6.04 9.47
C LEU A 45 7.59 5.13 9.54
N PRO A 46 7.97 4.65 10.73
CA PRO A 46 8.85 3.48 10.87
C PRO A 46 8.29 2.29 10.08
N ALA A 47 9.18 1.44 9.56
CA ALA A 47 8.80 0.37 8.63
C ALA A 47 7.73 -0.58 9.21
N ASP A 48 7.87 -0.99 10.47
CA ASP A 48 6.94 -1.92 11.11
C ASP A 48 5.54 -1.32 11.23
N ALA A 49 5.44 -0.07 11.70
CA ALA A 49 4.17 0.65 11.81
C ALA A 49 3.51 0.88 10.43
N PHE A 50 4.32 1.15 9.39
CA PHE A 50 3.83 1.26 8.03
C PHE A 50 3.21 -0.05 7.54
N ILE A 51 3.88 -1.19 7.77
CA ILE A 51 3.42 -2.52 7.35
C ILE A 51 2.11 -2.88 8.08
N GLU A 52 2.07 -2.69 9.39
CA GLU A 52 0.87 -2.95 10.20
C GLU A 52 -0.34 -2.17 9.67
N GLN A 53 -0.17 -0.87 9.42
CA GLN A 53 -1.25 -0.03 8.93
C GLN A 53 -1.64 -0.38 7.49
N ALA A 54 -0.66 -0.65 6.60
CA ALA A 54 -0.91 -0.99 5.20
C ALA A 54 -1.66 -2.33 5.03
N LEU A 55 -1.50 -3.26 5.98
CA LEU A 55 -2.12 -4.57 5.95
C LEU A 55 -3.38 -4.69 6.83
N ALA A 56 -3.81 -3.60 7.48
CA ALA A 56 -4.88 -3.61 8.47
C ALA A 56 -6.24 -4.15 7.95
N GLN A 57 -6.44 -4.17 6.63
CA GLN A 57 -7.67 -4.65 5.98
C GLN A 57 -7.41 -5.85 5.03
N VAL A 58 -6.22 -6.45 5.08
CA VAL A 58 -5.90 -7.63 4.27
C VAL A 58 -6.50 -8.86 4.94
N ASN A 59 -7.62 -9.35 4.39
CA ASN A 59 -8.16 -10.65 4.77
C ASN A 59 -7.25 -11.75 4.24
N THR A 60 -6.70 -12.57 5.13
CA THR A 60 -5.90 -13.73 4.73
C THR A 60 -6.80 -14.74 3.99
N ILE A 61 -6.66 -14.82 2.67
CA ILE A 61 -7.10 -16.03 1.96
C ILE A 61 -6.15 -17.13 2.45
N GLN A 62 -6.69 -18.10 3.18
CA GLN A 62 -5.93 -19.30 3.52
C GLN A 62 -5.57 -19.99 2.21
N HIS A 63 -4.30 -19.96 1.82
CA HIS A 63 -3.81 -20.82 0.76
C HIS A 63 -3.85 -22.27 1.27
N GLU A 64 -4.89 -22.99 0.89
CA GLU A 64 -4.89 -24.45 0.93
C GLU A 64 -3.73 -24.99 0.06
N GLY A 65 -2.85 -25.74 0.70
CA GLY A 65 -2.18 -26.91 0.13
C GLY A 65 -1.39 -26.73 -1.17
N THR A 66 -0.09 -26.49 -1.06
CA THR A 66 0.88 -27.21 -1.89
C THR A 66 1.72 -28.10 -0.99
N LYS A 67 1.21 -29.32 -0.77
CA LYS A 67 2.01 -30.42 -0.25
C LYS A 67 3.19 -30.61 -1.20
N SER A 68 4.41 -30.45 -0.70
CA SER A 68 5.62 -30.82 -1.42
C SER A 68 5.51 -32.30 -1.82
N PRO A 69 5.67 -32.67 -3.10
CA PRO A 69 5.96 -34.07 -3.41
C PRO A 69 7.34 -34.41 -2.82
N ALA A 70 7.44 -35.67 -2.42
CA ALA A 70 8.54 -36.28 -1.67
C ALA A 70 9.90 -36.21 -2.38
#